data_AF-A0A836WSA1-F1
#
_entry.id   AF-A0A836WSA1-F1
#
_cell.length_a   1.000
_cell.length_b   1.000
_cell.length_c   1.000
_cell.angle_alpha   90.00
_cell.angle_beta   90.00
_cell.angle_gamma   90.00
#
_symmetry.space_group_name_H-M   'P 1'
#
loop_
_entity.id
_entity.type
_entity.pdbx_description
1 polymer ?
#
loop_
_entity_poly.entity_id
_entity_poly.type
_entity_poly.pdbx_seq_one_letter_code
_entity_poly.pdbx_strand_id
1 'polypeptide(L)'
;MVSVFIIPIFIVIIVGLSGYLVYRLVMHDLLCKRSVNKTLQKYNIKKTPAQIIEEYYNNKGEQISTKEIQKMEKNYRQHEPDQFLAMYDATRDKSKTEK
;
A
#
# COMPACT_ATOMS: atom_id res chain seq x y z
N MET A 1 -7.21 -36.58 -32.64
CA MET A 1 -6.68 -37.06 -31.34
C MET A 1 -5.90 -35.98 -30.59
N VAL A 2 -5.08 -35.16 -31.25
CA VAL A 2 -4.26 -34.11 -30.59
C VAL A 2 -5.10 -32.96 -29.98
N SER A 3 -6.20 -32.54 -30.63
CA SER A 3 -7.02 -31.42 -30.14
C SER A 3 -7.68 -31.67 -28.78
N VAL A 4 -7.95 -32.93 -28.44
CA VAL A 4 -8.56 -33.34 -27.16
C VAL A 4 -7.65 -33.03 -25.98
N PHE A 5 -6.33 -33.04 -26.19
CA PHE A 5 -5.34 -32.68 -25.17
C PHE A 5 -5.01 -31.18 -25.16
N ILE A 6 -5.10 -30.50 -26.29
CA ILE A 6 -4.77 -29.08 -26.41
C ILE A 6 -5.76 -28.20 -25.64
N ILE A 7 -7.07 -28.43 -25.80
CA ILE A 7 -8.12 -27.62 -25.17
C ILE A 7 -7.98 -27.54 -23.64
N PRO A 8 -7.85 -28.66 -22.88
CA PRO A 8 -7.71 -28.58 -21.43
C PRO A 8 -6.42 -27.88 -20.98
N ILE A 9 -5.31 -28.05 -21.72
CA ILE A 9 -4.04 -27.35 -21.42
C ILE A 9 -4.22 -25.84 -21.53
N PHE A 10 -4.87 -25.36 -22.60
CA PHE A 10 -5.14 -23.94 -22.75
C PHE A 10 -6.03 -23.38 -21.63
N ILE A 11 -7.04 -24.12 -21.20
CA ILE A 11 -7.90 -23.71 -20.08
C ILE A 11 -7.06 -23.54 -18.80
N VAL A 12 -6.19 -24.50 -18.48
CA VAL A 12 -5.32 -24.41 -17.30
C VAL A 12 -4.38 -23.20 -17.38
N ILE A 13 -3.80 -22.93 -18.55
CA ILE A 13 -2.94 -21.76 -18.76
C ILE A 13 -3.72 -20.45 -18.53
N ILE A 14 -4.92 -20.33 -19.11
CA ILE A 14 -5.76 -19.13 -18.97
C ILE A 14 -6.16 -18.92 -17.51
N VAL A 15 -6.58 -19.98 -16.81
CA VAL A 15 -6.95 -19.91 -15.38
C VAL A 15 -5.73 -19.58 -14.52
N GLY A 16 -4.56 -20.15 -14.80
CA GLY A 16 -3.33 -19.86 -14.07
C GLY A 16 -2.88 -18.40 -14.24
N LEU A 17 -2.89 -17.89 -15.47
CA LEU A 17 -2.52 -16.50 -15.77
C LEU A 17 -3.51 -15.50 -15.18
N SER A 18 -4.82 -15.76 -15.34
CA SER A 18 -5.85 -14.89 -14.75
C SER A 18 -5.78 -14.89 -13.22
N GLY A 19 -5.60 -16.04 -12.60
CA GLY A 19 -5.42 -16.16 -11.15
C GLY A 19 -4.18 -15.40 -10.65
N TYR A 20 -3.05 -15.53 -11.36
CA TYR A 20 -1.84 -14.79 -11.03
C TYR A 20 -2.01 -13.28 -11.14
N LEU A 21 -2.69 -12.78 -12.17
CA LEU A 21 -2.97 -11.35 -12.33
C LEU A 21 -3.87 -10.81 -11.21
N VAL A 22 -4.93 -11.53 -10.85
CA VAL A 22 -5.81 -11.15 -9.74
C VAL A 22 -5.04 -11.12 -8.42
N TYR A 23 -4.20 -12.12 -8.17
CA TYR A 23 -3.36 -12.16 -6.98
C TYR A 23 -2.42 -10.95 -6.91
N ARG A 24 -1.70 -10.69 -8.01
CA ARG A 24 -0.69 -9.62 -8.07
C ARG A 24 -1.29 -8.22 -8.00
N LEU A 25 -2.44 -7.98 -8.63
CA LEU A 25 -3.02 -6.64 -8.72
C LEU A 25 -3.92 -6.28 -7.54
N VAL A 26 -4.68 -7.25 -7.03
CA VAL A 26 -5.74 -6.99 -6.04
C VAL A 26 -5.34 -7.53 -4.67
N MET A 27 -5.07 -8.83 -4.57
CA MET A 27 -4.80 -9.46 -3.26
C MET A 27 -3.54 -8.89 -2.61
N HIS A 28 -2.46 -8.72 -3.39
CA HIS A 28 -1.22 -8.15 -2.88
C HIS A 28 -1.44 -6.76 -2.26
N ASP A 29 -2.14 -5.87 -2.96
CA ASP A 29 -2.42 -4.51 -2.48
C ASP A 29 -3.29 -4.50 -1.21
N LEU A 30 -4.32 -5.35 -1.18
CA LEU A 30 -5.19 -5.50 -0.01
C LEU A 30 -4.44 -6.03 1.22
N LEU A 31 -3.54 -7.00 1.04
CA LEU A 31 -2.73 -7.56 2.11
C LEU A 31 -1.76 -6.52 2.68
N CYS A 32 -1.07 -5.75 1.82
CA CYS A 32 -0.21 -4.65 2.25
C CYS A 32 -1.00 -3.60 3.07
N LYS A 33 -2.18 -3.18 2.57
CA LYS A 33 -3.05 -2.23 3.28
C LYS A 33 -3.49 -2.76 4.64
N ARG A 34 -3.90 -4.03 4.71
CA ARG A 34 -4.33 -4.67 5.95
C ARG A 34 -3.19 -4.80 6.96
N SER A 35 -1.99 -5.16 6.49
CA SER A 35 -0.78 -5.26 7.31
C SER A 35 -0.44 -3.94 7.98
N VAL A 36 -0.33 -2.86 7.19
CA VAL A 36 -0.01 -1.53 7.72
C VAL A 36 -1.08 -1.04 8.70
N ASN A 37 -2.37 -1.21 8.37
CA ASN A 37 -3.44 -0.77 9.26
C ASN A 37 -3.42 -1.54 10.60
N LYS A 38 -3.15 -2.84 10.57
CA LYS A 38 -3.01 -3.66 11.78
C LYS A 38 -1.81 -3.22 12.63
N THR A 39 -0.71 -2.85 11.99
CA THR A 39 0.48 -2.31 12.68
C THR A 39 0.18 -0.96 13.33
N LEU A 40 -0.47 -0.03 12.62
CA LEU A 40 -0.88 1.26 13.20
C LEU A 40 -1.82 1.07 14.40
N GLN A 41 -2.78 0.16 14.28
CA GLN A 41 -3.69 -0.18 15.38
C GLN A 41 -2.95 -0.78 16.58
N LYS A 42 -1.96 -1.65 16.34
CA LYS A 42 -1.12 -2.25 17.40
C LYS A 42 -0.40 -1.19 18.23
N TYR A 43 0.02 -0.09 17.60
CA TYR A 43 0.68 1.04 18.27
C TYR A 43 -0.30 2.13 18.73
N ASN A 44 -1.62 1.87 18.74
CA ASN A 44 -2.68 2.83 19.11
C ASN A 44 -2.66 4.12 18.27
N ILE A 45 -2.13 4.06 17.05
CA ILE A 45 -2.12 5.19 16.12
C ILE A 45 -3.50 5.27 15.47
N LYS A 46 -4.28 6.28 15.85
CA LYS A 46 -5.62 6.52 15.29
C LYS A 46 -5.61 7.18 13.89
N LYS A 47 -4.47 7.72 13.48
CA LYS A 47 -4.29 8.40 12.19
C LYS A 47 -4.16 7.38 11.06
N THR A 48 -4.76 7.68 9.91
CA THR A 48 -4.59 6.85 8.70
C THR A 48 -3.23 7.14 8.04
N PRO A 49 -2.65 6.20 7.26
CA PRO A 49 -1.43 6.46 6.50
C PRO A 49 -1.52 7.73 5.64
N ALA A 50 -2.67 7.97 4.99
CA ALA A 50 -2.90 9.17 4.19
C ALA A 50 -2.83 10.47 5.02
N GLN A 51 -3.42 10.48 6.23
CA GLN A 51 -3.35 11.63 7.14
C GLN A 51 -1.93 11.91 7.62
N ILE A 52 -1.14 10.87 7.88
CA ILE A 52 0.27 11.02 8.28
C ILE A 52 1.07 11.65 7.14
N ILE A 53 0.83 11.23 5.89
CA ILE A 53 1.44 11.84 4.68
C ILE A 53 1.03 13.30 4.54
N GLU A 54 -0.26 13.58 4.60
CA GLU A 54 -0.77 14.96 4.53
C GLU A 54 -0.14 15.87 5.58
N GLU A 55 -0.07 15.41 6.83
CA GLU A 55 0.53 16.16 7.94
C GLU A 55 2.02 16.41 7.73
N TYR A 56 2.79 15.43 7.22
CA TYR A 56 4.21 15.61 6.97
C TYR A 56 4.50 16.69 5.91
N TYR A 57 3.75 16.69 4.81
CA TYR A 57 3.95 17.67 3.74
C TYR A 57 3.40 19.05 4.11
N ASN A 58 2.24 19.11 4.79
CA ASN A 58 1.74 20.37 5.36
C ASN A 58 2.76 20.97 6.34
N ASN A 59 3.42 20.14 7.16
CA ASN A 59 4.49 20.57 8.06
C ASN A 59 5.74 21.09 7.35
N LYS A 60 5.93 20.77 6.07
CA LYS A 60 6.98 21.31 5.19
C LYS A 60 6.53 22.54 4.40
N GLY A 61 5.26 22.91 4.45
CA GLY A 61 4.67 23.98 3.64
C GLY A 61 4.29 23.55 2.22
N GLU A 62 4.27 22.25 1.92
CA GLU A 62 3.87 21.70 0.62
C GLU A 62 2.42 21.18 0.69
N GLN A 63 1.52 21.72 -0.13
CA GLN A 63 0.17 21.17 -0.27
C GLN A 63 0.13 20.16 -1.41
N ILE A 64 -0.07 18.89 -1.07
CA ILE A 64 -0.21 17.80 -2.04
C ILE A 64 -1.69 17.49 -2.30
N SER A 65 -2.02 17.08 -3.52
CA SER A 65 -3.38 16.66 -3.84
C SER A 65 -3.73 15.33 -3.17
N THR A 66 -5.01 15.14 -2.83
CA THR A 66 -5.53 13.87 -2.27
C THR A 66 -5.25 12.65 -3.17
N LYS A 67 -5.22 12.84 -4.50
CA LYS A 67 -4.86 11.78 -5.46
C LYS A 67 -3.38 11.40 -5.37
N GLU A 68 -2.51 12.38 -5.16
CA GLU A 68 -1.07 12.15 -5.01
C GLU A 68 -0.77 11.46 -3.68
N ILE A 69 -1.45 11.87 -2.60
CA ILE A 69 -1.37 11.21 -1.30
C ILE A 69 -1.74 9.73 -1.42
N GLN A 70 -2.84 9.38 -2.11
CA GLN A 70 -3.22 7.99 -2.32
C GLN A 70 -2.19 7.20 -3.13
N LYS A 71 -1.59 7.83 -4.15
CA LYS A 71 -0.53 7.22 -4.96
C LYS A 71 0.73 6.96 -4.13
N MET A 72 1.14 7.94 -3.34
CA MET A 72 2.27 7.83 -2.41
C MET A 72 2.00 6.77 -1.34
N GLU A 73 0.81 6.78 -0.73
CA GLU A 73 0.39 5.77 0.25
C GLU A 73 0.50 4.35 -0.32
N LYS A 74 0.05 4.15 -1.57
CA LYS A 74 0.21 2.85 -2.24
C LYS A 74 1.68 2.50 -2.45
N ASN A 75 2.48 3.42 -2.96
CA ASN A 75 3.90 3.19 -3.24
C ASN A 75 4.68 2.85 -1.95
N TYR A 76 4.50 3.63 -0.89
CA TYR A 76 5.14 3.40 0.39
C TYR A 76 4.78 2.04 1.00
N ARG A 77 3.54 1.58 0.84
CA ARG A 77 3.14 0.26 1.35
C ARG A 77 3.74 -0.91 0.57
N GLN A 78 4.03 -0.72 -0.71
CA GLN A 78 4.41 -1.80 -1.63
C GLN A 78 5.91 -1.87 -1.89
N HIS A 79 6.60 -0.73 -1.95
CA HIS A 79 7.99 -0.65 -2.38
C HIS A 79 8.91 0.02 -1.35
N GLU A 80 8.42 1.04 -0.63
CA GLU A 80 9.26 1.88 0.24
C GLU A 80 8.66 2.04 1.66
N PRO A 81 8.50 0.93 2.41
CA PRO A 81 7.91 0.98 3.75
C PRO A 81 8.78 1.75 4.74
N ASP A 82 10.11 1.68 4.58
CA ASP A 82 11.07 2.36 5.46
C ASP A 82 10.97 3.88 5.35
N GLN A 83 10.68 4.40 4.15
CA GLN A 83 10.48 5.82 3.93
C GLN A 83 9.22 6.32 4.67
N PHE A 84 8.15 5.52 4.67
CA PHE A 84 6.95 5.85 5.45
C PHE A 84 7.21 5.83 6.96
N LEU A 85 8.01 4.89 7.45
CA LEU A 85 8.41 4.85 8.86
C LEU A 85 9.23 6.10 9.25
N ALA A 86 10.25 6.45 8.45
CA ALA A 86 11.05 7.65 8.69
C ALA A 86 10.20 8.93 8.67
N MET A 87 9.24 9.01 7.73
CA MET A 87 8.29 10.12 7.65
C MET A 87 7.40 10.19 8.89
N TYR A 88 6.89 9.04 9.36
CA TYR A 88 6.10 8.95 10.58
C TYR A 88 6.90 9.37 11.82
N ASP A 89 8.13 8.88 11.97
CA ASP A 89 8.99 9.25 13.09
C ASP A 89 9.26 10.77 13.12
N ALA A 90 9.52 11.38 11.95
CA ALA A 90 9.66 12.83 11.84
C ALA A 90 8.39 13.60 12.27
N THR A 91 7.20 13.16 11.84
CA THR A 91 5.94 13.77 12.29
C THR A 91 5.70 13.60 13.79
N ARG A 92 6.01 12.41 14.33
CA ARG A 92 5.83 12.11 15.75
C ARG A 92 6.74 12.96 16.61
N ASP A 93 8.01 13.08 16.25
CA ASP A 93 9.00 13.79 17.06
C ASP A 93 8.71 15.30 17.04
N LYS A 94 8.32 15.87 15.89
CA LYS A 94 7.84 17.26 15.81
C LYS A 94 6.61 17.50 16.69
N SER A 95 5.64 16.58 16.68
CA SER A 95 4.43 16.68 17.53
C SER A 95 4.72 16.62 19.03
N LYS A 96 5.89 16.12 19.45
CA LYS A 96 6.33 16.17 20.85
C LYS A 96 7.02 17.48 21.20
N THR A 97 7.71 18.11 20.25
CA THR A 97 8.41 19.38 20.46
C THR A 97 7.47 20.59 20.44
N GLU A 98 6.36 20.51 19.70
CA GLU A 98 5.33 21.56 19.65
C GLU A 98 4.29 21.48 20.79
N LYS A 99 4.44 20.53 21.73
CA LYS A 99 3.65 20.42 22.96
C LYS A 99 4.39 21.03 24.14
#